data_AF-A0A7C7N9D4-F1
#
_entry.id   AF-A0A7C7N9D4-F1
#
_cell.length_a   1.000
_cell.length_b   1.000
_cell.length_c   1.000
_cell.angle_alpha   90.00
_cell.angle_beta   90.00
_cell.angle_gamma   90.00
#
_symmetry.space_group_name_H-M   'P 1'
#
loop_
_entity.id
_entity.type
_entity.pdbx_description
1 polymer ?
#
loop_
_entity_poly.entity_id
_entity_poly.type
_entity_poly.pdbx_seq_one_letter_code
_entity_poly.pdbx_strand_id
1 'polypeptide(L)'
;MISIKPGDTLMTAYNRMRASDVSQLPVLEEEKLVGIVDEEDLLLNVYKDENLFSESIDSIMVCDLETIDVNSDENALYKILSEGKVAIIFEGE
;
A
#
# COMPACT_ATOMS: atom_id res chain seq x y z
N MET A 1 -9.59 6.30 -7.72
CA MET A 1 -8.60 5.67 -6.83
C MET A 1 -8.03 4.48 -7.57
N ILE A 2 -6.71 4.29 -7.55
CA ILE A 2 -6.08 3.06 -8.06
C ILE A 2 -5.71 2.19 -6.86
N SER A 3 -6.00 0.89 -6.96
CA SER A 3 -5.79 -0.10 -5.91
C SER A 3 -5.41 -1.44 -6.53
N ILE A 4 -5.03 -2.41 -5.68
CA ILE A 4 -4.75 -3.79 -6.05
C ILE A 4 -5.46 -4.76 -5.11
N LYS A 5 -5.59 -6.02 -5.53
CA LYS A 5 -6.11 -7.10 -4.68
C LYS A 5 -4.96 -7.91 -4.07
N PRO A 6 -5.17 -8.60 -2.92
CA PRO A 6 -4.14 -9.44 -2.31
C PRO A 6 -3.59 -10.53 -3.27
N GLY A 7 -4.46 -11.06 -4.14
CA GLY A 7 -4.08 -12.05 -5.15
C GLY A 7 -3.58 -11.49 -6.48
N ASP A 8 -3.50 -10.16 -6.65
CA ASP A 8 -2.80 -9.58 -7.80
C ASP A 8 -1.29 -9.89 -7.67
N THR A 9 -0.55 -9.82 -8.78
CA THR A 9 0.90 -10.08 -8.76
C THR A 9 1.72 -8.81 -8.47
N LEU A 10 2.96 -8.98 -8.00
CA LEU A 10 3.91 -7.87 -7.89
C LEU A 10 4.09 -7.12 -9.22
N MET A 11 4.18 -7.84 -10.35
CA MET A 11 4.24 -7.22 -11.67
C MET A 11 3.00 -6.36 -11.97
N THR A 12 1.82 -6.78 -11.52
CA THR A 12 0.58 -6.01 -11.68
C THR A 12 0.63 -4.71 -10.89
N ALA A 13 1.10 -4.78 -9.63
CA ALA A 13 1.28 -3.59 -8.80
C ALA A 13 2.28 -2.60 -9.40
N TYR A 14 3.46 -3.07 -9.83
CA TYR A 14 4.47 -2.23 -10.47
C TYR A 14 3.92 -1.53 -11.73
N ASN A 15 3.24 -2.27 -12.61
CA ASN A 15 2.67 -1.68 -13.81
C ASN A 15 1.58 -0.64 -13.50
N ARG A 16 0.76 -0.87 -12.46
CA ARG A 16 -0.26 0.09 -12.01
C ARG A 16 0.35 1.38 -11.45
N MET A 17 1.39 1.25 -10.63
CA MET A 17 2.20 2.37 -10.11
C MET A 17 2.74 3.22 -11.25
N ARG A 18 3.46 2.59 -12.19
CA ARG A 18 4.05 3.25 -13.36
C ARG A 18 3.02 3.91 -14.29
N ALA A 19 1.89 3.25 -14.53
CA ALA A 19 0.83 3.78 -15.40
C ALA A 19 0.10 4.97 -14.79
N SER A 20 0.07 5.08 -13.45
CA SER A 20 -0.65 6.12 -12.73
C SER A 20 0.24 7.18 -12.10
N ASP A 21 1.56 7.08 -12.30
CA ASP A 21 2.58 7.97 -11.73
C ASP A 21 2.48 8.09 -10.20
N VAL A 22 2.30 6.93 -9.53
CA VAL A 22 2.25 6.82 -8.06
C VAL A 22 3.25 5.76 -7.58
N SER A 23 3.79 5.94 -6.37
CA SER A 23 4.77 5.03 -5.76
C SER A 23 4.17 4.11 -4.71
N GLN A 24 2.86 4.20 -4.45
CA GLN A 24 2.17 3.41 -3.43
C GLN A 24 0.78 3.00 -3.94
N LEU A 25 0.35 1.80 -3.57
CA LEU A 25 -0.98 1.28 -3.90
C LEU A 25 -1.64 0.69 -2.65
N PRO A 26 -2.90 1.09 -2.34
CA PRO A 26 -3.70 0.40 -1.34
C PRO A 26 -4.10 -0.98 -1.85
N VAL A 27 -4.03 -1.97 -0.96
CA VAL A 27 -4.53 -3.33 -1.19
C VAL A 27 -5.94 -3.42 -0.62
N LEU A 28 -6.91 -3.68 -1.50
CA LEU A 28 -8.32 -3.78 -1.14
C LEU A 28 -8.85 -5.21 -1.35
N GLU A 29 -9.61 -5.70 -0.37
CA GLU A 29 -10.41 -6.92 -0.47
C GLU A 29 -11.86 -6.58 -0.08
N GLU A 30 -12.80 -6.84 -0.99
CA GLU A 30 -14.23 -6.49 -0.77
C GLU A 30 -14.43 -5.03 -0.31
N GLU A 31 -13.74 -4.08 -0.94
CA GLU A 31 -13.73 -2.64 -0.60
C GLU A 31 -13.09 -2.28 0.75
N LYS A 32 -12.55 -3.25 1.49
CA LYS A 32 -11.83 -3.00 2.74
C LYS A 32 -10.35 -2.85 2.48
N LEU A 33 -9.74 -1.84 3.10
CA LEU A 33 -8.30 -1.68 3.12
C LEU A 33 -7.68 -2.80 3.98
N VAL A 34 -6.95 -3.71 3.34
CA VAL A 34 -6.31 -4.87 4.00
C VAL A 34 -4.78 -4.78 4.00
N GLY A 35 -4.21 -3.87 3.22
CA GLY A 35 -2.78 -3.63 3.20
C GLY A 35 -2.37 -2.42 2.35
N ILE A 36 -1.08 -2.15 2.31
CA ILE A 36 -0.46 -1.19 1.40
C ILE A 36 0.83 -1.80 0.83
N VAL A 37 1.17 -1.44 -0.40
CA VAL A 37 2.45 -1.76 -1.03
C VAL A 37 3.08 -0.48 -1.55
N ASP A 38 4.39 -0.34 -1.35
CA ASP A 38 5.19 0.73 -1.93
C ASP A 38 6.17 0.21 -3.01
N GLU A 39 6.67 1.14 -3.82
CA GLU A 39 7.62 0.85 -4.91
C GLU A 39 8.97 0.37 -4.38
N GLU A 40 9.43 0.85 -3.21
CA GLU A 40 10.73 0.52 -2.65
C GLU A 40 10.76 -0.96 -2.21
N ASP A 41 9.75 -1.40 -1.48
CA ASP A 41 9.55 -2.79 -1.05
C ASP A 41 9.46 -3.72 -2.27
N LEU A 42 8.72 -3.31 -3.30
CA LEU A 42 8.62 -4.10 -4.53
C LEU A 42 9.98 -4.26 -5.19
N LEU A 43 10.73 -3.17 -5.36
CA LEU A 43 12.07 -3.19 -5.96
C LEU A 43 13.09 -3.98 -5.11
N LEU A 44 13.06 -3.82 -3.79
CA LEU A 44 13.94 -4.55 -2.86
C LEU A 44 13.68 -6.05 -2.86
N ASN A 45 12.43 -6.47 -3.06
CA ASN A 45 12.08 -7.89 -3.18
C ASN A 45 12.55 -8.45 -4.52
N VAL A 46 12.18 -7.83 -5.64
CA VAL A 46 12.53 -8.35 -6.97
C VAL A 46 14.03 -8.30 -7.26
N TYR A 47 14.75 -7.30 -6.75
CA TYR A 47 16.22 -7.25 -6.89
C TYR A 47 16.92 -8.52 -6.37
N LYS A 48 16.32 -9.20 -5.38
CA LYS A 48 16.85 -10.44 -4.82
C LYS A 48 16.51 -11.67 -5.67
N ASP A 49 15.36 -11.68 -6.32
CA ASP A 49 14.88 -12.77 -7.18
C ASP A 49 13.80 -12.27 -8.16
N GLU A 50 14.10 -12.30 -9.46
CA GLU A 50 13.18 -11.87 -10.52
C GLU A 50 11.89 -12.72 -10.57
N ASN A 51 11.91 -13.96 -10.06
CA ASN A 51 10.71 -14.81 -10.03
C ASN A 51 9.60 -14.23 -9.14
N LEU A 52 9.97 -13.37 -8.18
CA LEU A 52 9.03 -12.74 -7.25
C LEU A 52 8.02 -11.83 -7.95
N PHE A 53 8.28 -11.39 -9.18
CA PHE A 53 7.27 -10.64 -9.96
C PHE A 53 5.96 -11.41 -10.17
N SER A 54 6.00 -12.74 -10.09
CA SER A 54 4.83 -13.61 -10.25
C SER A 54 4.16 -13.99 -8.92
N GLU A 55 4.75 -13.63 -7.79
CA GLU A 55 4.18 -13.88 -6.47
C GLU A 55 2.98 -12.96 -6.21
N SER A 56 2.13 -13.38 -5.26
CA SER A 56 0.97 -12.62 -4.82
C SER A 56 1.36 -11.46 -3.91
N ILE A 57 0.58 -10.39 -3.99
CA ILE A 57 0.76 -9.17 -3.20
C ILE A 57 0.65 -9.41 -1.70
N ASP A 58 -0.20 -10.36 -1.28
CA ASP A 58 -0.35 -10.75 0.13
C ASP A 58 0.96 -11.19 0.82
N SER A 59 1.95 -11.65 0.04
CA SER A 59 3.24 -12.11 0.55
C SER A 59 4.19 -10.98 0.95
N ILE A 60 3.96 -9.77 0.45
CA ILE A 60 4.84 -8.61 0.66
C ILE A 60 4.14 -7.39 1.25
N MET A 61 2.81 -7.32 1.20
CA MET A 61 2.07 -6.16 1.65
C MET A 61 2.25 -5.90 3.15
N VAL A 62 2.27 -4.63 3.53
CA VAL A 62 2.22 -4.24 4.94
C VAL A 62 0.76 -4.27 5.38
N CYS A 63 0.46 -5.05 6.43
CA CYS A 63 -0.89 -5.20 6.99
C CYS A 63 -1.09 -4.43 8.31
N ASP A 64 0.00 -4.01 8.97
CA ASP A 64 -0.08 -3.17 10.17
C ASP A 64 -0.25 -1.71 9.76
N LEU A 65 -1.50 -1.35 9.52
CA LEU A 65 -1.88 -0.07 8.95
C LEU A 65 -2.23 0.93 10.05
N GLU A 66 -1.52 2.05 10.08
CA GLU A 66 -1.89 3.21 10.88
C GLU A 66 -2.84 4.08 10.04
N THR A 67 -4.14 3.94 10.30
CA THR A 67 -5.20 4.68 9.61
C THR A 67 -5.71 5.84 10.43
N ILE A 68 -6.11 6.92 9.75
CA ILE A 68 -6.77 8.09 10.31
C ILE A 68 -8.14 8.22 9.66
N ASP A 69 -9.18 8.40 10.48
CA ASP A 69 -10.51 8.72 9.98
C ASP A 69 -10.52 10.10 9.32
N VAL A 70 -11.19 10.24 8.17
CA VAL A 70 -11.27 11.50 7.42
C VAL A 70 -11.83 12.68 8.23
N ASN A 71 -12.63 12.40 9.28
CA ASN A 71 -13.22 13.40 10.17
C ASN A 71 -12.37 13.66 11.44
N SER A 72 -11.21 13.00 11.56
CA SER A 72 -10.30 13.21 12.69
C SER A 72 -9.65 14.58 12.66
N ASP A 73 -9.25 15.05 13.84
CA ASP A 73 -8.51 16.30 14.00
C ASP A 73 -7.11 16.22 13.37
N GLU A 74 -6.63 17.32 12.79
CA GLU A 74 -5.32 17.40 12.12
C GLU A 74 -4.14 17.05 13.04
N ASN A 75 -4.28 17.22 14.37
CA ASN A 75 -3.23 16.83 15.32
C ASN A 75 -2.95 15.33 15.29
N ALA A 76 -3.95 14.50 14.97
CA ALA A 76 -3.75 13.07 14.78
C ALA A 76 -2.82 12.79 13.58
N LEU A 77 -3.01 13.52 12.48
CA LEU A 77 -2.15 13.44 11.29
C LEU A 77 -0.71 13.87 11.61
N TYR A 78 -0.55 15.02 12.27
CA TYR A 78 0.78 15.49 12.65
C TYR A 78 1.53 14.51 13.55
N LYS A 79 0.82 13.84 14.47
CA LYS A 79 1.41 12.83 15.34
C LYS A 79 2.03 11.69 14.52
N ILE A 80 1.27 11.10 13.59
CA ILE A 80 1.77 9.98 12.76
C ILE A 80 2.97 10.42 11.91
N LEU A 81 2.87 11.57 11.24
CA LEU A 81 3.95 12.09 10.41
C LEU A 81 5.22 12.41 11.24
N SER A 82 5.06 12.91 12.47
CA SER A 82 6.19 13.20 13.37
C SER A 82 6.95 11.95 13.83
N GLU A 83 6.31 10.78 13.78
CA GLU A 83 6.93 9.48 14.03
C GLU A 83 7.67 8.94 12.80
N GLY A 84 7.66 9.67 11.68
CA GLY A 84 8.25 9.23 10.41
C GLY A 84 7.43 8.14 9.71
N LYS A 85 6.18 7.94 10.13
CA LYS A 85 5.26 6.95 9.56
C LYS A 85 4.43 7.55 8.42
N VAL A 86 3.95 6.68 7.54
CA VAL A 86 2.94 7.03 6.53
C VAL A 86 1.57 7.02 7.20
N ALA A 87 0.79 8.09 7.01
CA ALA A 87 -0.58 8.18 7.48
C ALA A 87 -1.55 7.79 6.36
N ILE A 88 -2.39 6.78 6.58
CA ILE A 88 -3.41 6.38 5.62
C ILE A 88 -4.74 7.01 6.03
N ILE A 89 -5.28 7.91 5.21
CA ILE A 89 -6.58 8.51 5.47
C ILE A 89 -7.65 7.62 4.85
N PHE A 90 -8.58 7.15 5.66
CA PHE A 90 -9.65 6.27 5.24
C PHE A 90 -10.97 6.74 5.87
N GLU A 91 -12.05 6.71 5.11
CA GLU A 91 -13.40 6.90 5.63
C GLU A 91 -13.92 5.51 6.04
N GLY A 92 -13.85 5.20 7.34
CA GLY A 92 -14.47 3.99 7.90
C GLY A 92 -15.93 4.26 8.28
N GLU A 93 -16.78 3.22 8.31
CA GLU A 93 -18.15 3.33 8.84
C GLU A 93 -18.21 3.86 10.28
#